data_AF-A0A3N6MFL6-F1
#
_entry.id   AF-A0A3N6MFL6-F1
#
_cell.length_a   1.000
_cell.length_b   1.000
_cell.length_c   1.000
_cell.angle_alpha   90.00
_cell.angle_beta   90.00
_cell.angle_gamma   90.00
#
_symmetry.space_group_name_H-M   'P 1'
#
loop_
_entity.id
_entity.type
_entity.pdbx_description
1 polymer ?
#
loop_
_entity_poly.entity_id
_entity_poly.type
_entity_poly.pdbx_seq_one_letter_code
_entity_poly.pdbx_strand_id
1 'polypeptide(L)'
;MAITDKIYVKNHRQLASQLETNIPKGAFKGATLDVLFQGEGLEKLDDATQERVLDFAGDFLDCDCENNPYCGCPERKFMRYLLELRAQGLGPDAIVDVMTDDYLVYAYPGDVLSFLDDGVRTLEAAEGLARVDGESEKSDEIRREKQNLAR
;
A
#
# COMPACT_ATOMS: atom_id res chain seq x y z
N MET A 1 -3.68 -13.48 -2.49
CA MET A 1 -2.64 -12.95 -1.59
C MET A 1 -2.78 -11.44 -1.62
N ALA A 2 -2.76 -10.75 -0.49
CA ALA A 2 -2.96 -9.30 -0.49
C ALA A 2 -1.77 -8.62 -1.18
N ILE A 3 -1.99 -7.48 -1.84
CA ILE A 3 -0.90 -6.72 -2.45
C ILE A 3 0.17 -6.33 -1.41
N THR A 4 -0.25 -6.10 -0.17
CA THR A 4 0.60 -5.78 0.99
C THR A 4 1.61 -6.89 1.33
N ASP A 5 1.33 -8.15 0.99
CA ASP A 5 2.30 -9.26 1.13
C ASP A 5 3.46 -9.17 0.13
N LYS A 6 3.29 -8.36 -0.92
CA LYS A 6 4.22 -8.16 -2.03
C LYS A 6 4.80 -6.76 -2.08
N ILE A 7 4.66 -6.00 -1.00
CA ILE A 7 5.34 -4.71 -0.82
C ILE A 7 6.65 -4.97 -0.09
N TYR A 8 7.75 -4.53 -0.70
CA TYR A 8 9.11 -4.75 -0.24
C TYR A 8 9.80 -3.43 0.08
N VAL A 9 10.71 -3.44 1.03
CA VAL A 9 11.55 -2.29 1.37
C VAL A 9 12.72 -2.20 0.38
N LYS A 10 12.83 -1.07 -0.31
CA LYS A 10 13.96 -0.72 -1.18
C LYS A 10 15.23 -0.62 -0.33
N ASN A 11 16.33 -1.14 -0.85
CA ASN A 11 17.62 -1.16 -0.14
C ASN A 11 17.58 -1.81 1.26
N HIS A 12 16.66 -2.75 1.55
CA HIS A 12 16.50 -3.39 2.87
C HIS A 12 17.83 -3.86 3.52
N ARG A 13 18.82 -4.32 2.74
CA ARG A 13 20.12 -4.75 3.27
C ARG A 13 20.95 -3.59 3.81
N GLN A 14 20.90 -2.44 3.14
CA GLN A 14 21.58 -1.22 3.57
C GLN A 14 20.93 -0.70 4.86
N LEU A 15 19.59 -0.64 4.89
CA LEU A 15 18.83 -0.23 6.08
C LEU A 15 19.10 -1.18 7.26
N ALA A 16 19.06 -2.49 7.03
CA ALA A 16 19.43 -3.49 8.04
C ALA A 16 20.85 -3.26 8.59
N SER A 17 21.80 -2.91 7.71
CA SER A 17 23.18 -2.65 8.11
C SER A 17 23.32 -1.36 8.93
N GLN A 18 22.61 -0.29 8.60
CA GLN A 18 22.65 0.98 9.33
C GLN A 18 21.96 0.85 10.70
N LEU A 19 20.85 0.11 10.75
CA LEU A 19 20.11 -0.17 11.98
C LEU A 19 20.76 -1.26 12.85
N GLU A 20 21.84 -1.90 12.35
CA GLU A 20 22.57 -2.98 13.02
C GLU A 20 21.66 -4.16 13.43
N THR A 21 20.59 -4.39 12.67
CA THR A 21 19.58 -5.41 12.96
C THR A 21 19.01 -6.03 11.69
N ASN A 22 18.55 -7.27 11.78
CA ASN A 22 17.95 -7.97 10.64
C ASN A 22 16.48 -7.57 10.48
N ILE A 23 16.14 -7.02 9.32
CA ILE A 23 14.74 -6.77 8.93
C ILE A 23 14.34 -7.66 7.74
N PRO A 24 13.12 -8.22 7.74
CA PRO A 24 12.56 -8.87 6.57
C PRO A 24 12.49 -7.93 5.36
N LYS A 25 12.41 -8.51 4.15
CA LYS A 25 12.23 -7.71 2.94
C LYS A 25 10.87 -7.04 2.84
N GLY A 26 9.82 -7.65 3.40
CA GLY A 26 8.45 -7.16 3.25
C GLY A 26 8.17 -5.97 4.17
N ALA A 27 7.55 -4.92 3.65
CA ALA A 27 7.27 -3.68 4.40
C ALA A 27 6.25 -3.91 5.53
N PHE A 28 5.21 -4.72 5.27
CA PHE A 28 4.14 -5.04 6.23
C PHE A 28 4.42 -6.28 7.09
N LYS A 29 5.68 -6.74 7.18
CA LYS A 29 6.04 -7.80 8.14
C LYS A 29 6.22 -7.17 9.51
N GLY A 30 5.72 -7.82 10.57
CA GLY A 30 5.75 -7.24 11.92
C GLY A 30 7.13 -6.74 12.36
N ALA A 31 8.16 -7.56 12.16
CA ALA A 31 9.53 -7.14 12.46
C ALA A 31 10.00 -5.91 11.65
N THR A 32 9.51 -5.71 10.43
CA THR A 32 9.79 -4.49 9.65
C THR A 32 9.02 -3.30 10.20
N LEU A 33 7.75 -3.48 10.57
CA LEU A 33 6.93 -2.42 11.20
C LEU A 33 7.54 -1.97 12.52
N ASP A 34 7.94 -2.91 13.37
CA ASP A 34 8.56 -2.64 14.67
C ASP A 34 9.89 -1.91 14.52
N VAL A 35 10.77 -2.38 13.63
CA VAL A 35 12.14 -1.88 13.55
C VAL A 35 12.24 -0.62 12.70
N LEU A 36 11.61 -0.63 11.52
CA LEU A 36 11.79 0.44 10.54
C LEU A 36 10.81 1.59 10.78
N PHE A 37 9.61 1.33 11.28
CA PHE A 37 8.56 2.37 11.33
C PHE A 37 8.08 2.72 12.74
N GLN A 38 8.54 2.00 13.77
CA GLN A 38 8.22 2.27 15.19
C GLN A 38 9.44 2.29 16.12
N GLY A 39 10.62 1.89 15.63
CA GLY A 39 11.77 1.52 16.46
C GLY A 39 12.70 2.68 16.81
N GLU A 40 13.50 2.46 17.85
CA GLU A 40 14.69 3.26 18.17
C GLU A 40 15.80 2.97 17.13
N GLY A 41 16.60 3.97 16.74
CA GLY A 41 17.68 3.79 15.75
C GLY A 41 17.44 4.48 14.41
N LEU A 42 16.30 5.14 14.20
CA LEU A 42 16.05 5.96 13.02
C LEU A 42 17.07 7.10 12.88
N GLU A 43 17.62 7.58 14.00
CA GLU A 43 18.70 8.57 14.03
C GLU A 43 20.02 8.08 13.43
N LYS A 44 20.16 6.77 13.16
CA LYS A 44 21.32 6.19 12.45
C LYS A 44 21.16 6.21 10.93
N LEU A 45 19.95 6.46 10.42
CA LEU A 45 19.69 6.58 8.99
C LEU A 45 20.16 7.95 8.51
N ASP A 46 20.45 8.07 7.21
CA ASP A 46 20.63 9.38 6.60
C ASP A 46 19.31 10.17 6.58
N ASP A 47 19.41 11.50 6.65
CA ASP A 47 18.25 12.40 6.77
C ASP A 47 17.15 12.11 5.74
N ALA A 48 17.52 11.87 4.48
CA ALA A 48 16.59 11.62 3.39
C ALA A 48 15.87 10.26 3.54
N THR A 49 16.54 9.25 4.09
CA THR A 49 15.94 7.95 4.38
C THR A 49 15.04 8.04 5.61
N GLN A 50 15.50 8.75 6.65
CA GLN A 50 14.73 8.96 7.88
C GLN A 50 13.41 9.68 7.59
N GLU A 51 13.43 10.73 6.76
CA GLU A 51 12.24 11.49 6.35
C GLU A 51 11.18 10.57 5.74
N ARG A 52 11.53 9.82 4.69
CA ARG A 52 10.59 8.89 4.00
C ARG A 52 10.02 7.80 4.89
N VAL A 53 10.83 7.32 5.84
CA VAL A 53 10.41 6.33 6.83
C VAL A 53 9.38 6.93 7.79
N LEU A 54 9.61 8.17 8.25
CA LEU A 54 8.67 8.90 9.09
C LEU A 54 7.39 9.24 8.34
N ASP A 55 7.47 9.59 7.05
CA ASP A 55 6.30 9.84 6.21
C ASP A 55 5.43 8.59 6.09
N PHE A 56 6.03 7.41 5.83
CA PHE A 56 5.30 6.15 5.83
C PHE A 56 4.61 5.88 7.17
N ALA A 57 5.30 6.16 8.29
CA ALA A 57 4.73 5.99 9.61
C ALA A 57 3.55 6.95 9.86
N GLY A 58 3.70 8.22 9.52
CA GLY A 58 2.62 9.21 9.63
C GLY A 58 1.39 8.80 8.82
N ASP A 59 1.58 8.44 7.56
CA ASP A 59 0.45 8.20 6.66
C ASP A 59 -0.27 6.87 6.96
N PHE A 60 0.50 5.80 7.21
CA PHE A 60 -0.06 4.45 7.28
C PHE A 60 -0.22 3.93 8.72
N LEU A 61 0.58 4.37 9.68
CA LEU A 61 0.59 3.82 11.04
C LEU A 61 -0.20 4.68 12.05
N ASP A 62 -0.68 5.85 11.66
CA ASP A 62 -1.48 6.71 12.54
C ASP A 62 -2.92 6.21 12.73
N CYS A 63 -3.17 5.42 13.79
CA CYS A 63 -4.51 5.06 14.21
C CYS A 63 -4.62 4.76 15.72
N ASP A 64 -5.80 5.00 16.28
CA ASP A 64 -6.09 4.81 17.71
C ASP A 64 -6.44 3.36 18.10
N CYS A 65 -6.15 2.38 17.25
CA CYS A 65 -6.43 0.98 17.56
C CYS A 65 -5.47 0.45 18.63
N GLU A 66 -5.98 -0.30 19.61
CA GLU A 66 -5.15 -0.89 20.68
C GLU A 66 -4.01 -1.77 20.16
N ASN A 67 -4.23 -2.45 19.04
CA ASN A 67 -3.24 -3.35 18.42
C ASN A 67 -2.47 -2.67 17.27
N ASN A 68 -2.37 -1.34 17.23
CA ASN A 68 -1.56 -0.63 16.23
C ASN A 68 -0.08 -1.08 16.36
N PRO A 69 0.60 -1.53 15.28
CA PRO A 69 0.23 -1.50 13.86
C PRO A 69 -0.38 -2.77 13.29
N TYR A 70 -0.60 -3.76 14.12
CA TYR A 70 -1.15 -5.08 13.83
C TYR A 70 -2.68 -5.14 13.70
N CYS A 71 -3.36 -3.99 13.61
CA CYS A 71 -4.82 -3.87 13.52
C CYS A 71 -5.36 -3.96 12.07
N GLY A 72 -4.46 -4.09 11.08
CA GLY A 72 -4.79 -4.10 9.65
C GLY A 72 -5.09 -2.71 9.06
N CYS A 73 -5.05 -1.64 9.87
CA CYS A 73 -5.22 -0.27 9.38
C CYS A 73 -4.10 0.13 8.41
N PRO A 74 -2.81 -0.17 8.66
CA PRO A 74 -1.74 0.19 7.73
C PRO A 74 -1.97 -0.41 6.33
N GLU A 75 -2.31 -1.69 6.25
CA GLU A 75 -2.59 -2.37 4.99
C GLU A 75 -3.78 -1.76 4.25
N ARG A 76 -4.87 -1.45 4.97
CA ARG A 76 -6.06 -0.82 4.37
C ARG A 76 -5.76 0.59 3.87
N LYS A 77 -5.04 1.38 4.66
CA LYS A 77 -4.63 2.74 4.26
C LYS A 77 -3.72 2.70 3.04
N PHE A 78 -2.76 1.78 3.01
CA PHE A 78 -1.85 1.61 1.88
C PHE A 78 -2.57 1.16 0.61
N MET A 79 -3.49 0.19 0.70
CA MET A 79 -4.30 -0.22 -0.45
C MET A 79 -5.15 0.93 -0.99
N ARG A 80 -5.75 1.75 -0.10
CA ARG A 80 -6.49 2.94 -0.51
C ARG A 80 -5.57 3.94 -1.23
N TYR A 81 -4.38 4.19 -0.71
CA TYR A 81 -3.37 5.03 -1.36
C TYR A 81 -3.06 4.55 -2.79
N LEU A 82 -2.87 3.24 -3.02
CA LEU A 82 -2.66 2.69 -4.37
C LEU A 82 -3.86 2.96 -5.31
N LEU A 83 -5.09 2.83 -4.79
CA LEU A 83 -6.31 3.12 -5.55
C LEU A 83 -6.47 4.62 -5.84
N GLU A 84 -6.05 5.50 -4.93
CA GLU A 84 -6.06 6.95 -5.11
C GLU A 84 -5.06 7.40 -6.17
N LEU A 85 -3.83 6.85 -6.15
CA LEU A 85 -2.86 7.06 -7.24
C LEU A 85 -3.44 6.59 -8.58
N ARG A 86 -4.11 5.44 -8.58
CA ARG A 86 -4.74 4.91 -9.77
C ARG A 86 -5.86 5.83 -10.30
N ALA A 87 -6.70 6.36 -9.42
CA ALA A 87 -7.76 7.30 -9.76
C ALA A 87 -7.23 8.60 -10.39
N GLN A 88 -6.00 9.00 -10.05
CA GLN A 88 -5.29 10.13 -10.69
C GLN A 88 -4.77 9.80 -12.10
N GLY A 89 -4.94 8.56 -12.58
CA GLY A 89 -4.57 8.13 -13.92
C GLY A 89 -3.19 7.47 -14.02
N LEU A 90 -2.54 7.18 -12.89
CA LEU A 90 -1.24 6.51 -12.90
C LEU A 90 -1.41 5.04 -13.29
N GLY A 91 -0.51 4.56 -14.16
CA GLY A 91 -0.37 3.14 -14.49
C GLY A 91 0.47 2.39 -13.45
N PRO A 92 0.55 1.05 -13.53
CA PRO A 92 1.27 0.22 -12.55
C PRO A 92 2.72 0.65 -12.31
N ASP A 93 3.48 0.92 -13.38
CA ASP A 93 4.88 1.36 -13.26
C ASP A 93 4.99 2.72 -12.55
N ALA A 94 4.16 3.69 -12.93
CA ALA A 94 4.15 5.01 -12.30
C ALA A 94 3.74 4.94 -10.82
N ILE A 95 2.79 4.06 -10.46
CA ILE A 95 2.43 3.81 -9.06
C ILE A 95 3.65 3.27 -8.29
N VAL A 96 4.39 2.32 -8.88
CA VAL A 96 5.63 1.78 -8.28
C VAL A 96 6.67 2.87 -8.07
N ASP A 97 6.87 3.74 -9.06
CA ASP A 97 7.82 4.85 -8.96
C ASP A 97 7.46 5.79 -7.80
N VAL A 98 6.19 6.23 -7.72
CA VAL A 98 5.73 7.14 -6.66
C VAL A 98 5.90 6.52 -5.27
N MET A 99 5.40 5.31 -5.02
CA MET A 99 5.56 4.70 -3.69
C MET A 99 7.03 4.40 -3.32
N THR A 100 7.87 4.19 -4.34
CA THR A 100 9.30 3.99 -4.15
C THR A 100 10.00 5.27 -3.74
N ASP A 101 9.65 6.38 -4.39
CA ASP A 101 10.26 7.68 -4.16
C ASP A 101 9.75 8.35 -2.88
N ASP A 102 8.48 8.13 -2.53
CA ASP A 102 7.87 8.71 -1.34
C ASP A 102 8.21 7.91 -0.07
N TYR A 103 8.24 6.58 -0.13
CA TYR A 103 8.28 5.75 1.09
C TYR A 103 9.36 4.67 1.12
N LEU A 104 10.25 4.61 0.12
CA LEU A 104 11.24 3.53 -0.02
C LEU A 104 10.62 2.13 -0.06
N VAL A 105 9.37 2.00 -0.51
CA VAL A 105 8.73 0.70 -0.70
C VAL A 105 8.43 0.46 -2.17
N TYR A 106 8.51 -0.79 -2.61
CA TYR A 106 8.24 -1.15 -3.99
C TYR A 106 7.49 -2.47 -4.08
N ALA A 107 6.85 -2.69 -5.23
CA ALA A 107 6.31 -3.97 -5.66
C ALA A 107 6.73 -4.19 -7.12
N TYR A 108 6.55 -5.40 -7.62
CA TYR A 108 6.69 -5.60 -9.06
C TYR A 108 5.47 -4.99 -9.78
N PRO A 109 5.63 -4.33 -10.94
CA PRO A 109 4.50 -3.76 -11.68
C PRO A 109 3.38 -4.76 -11.96
N GLY A 110 3.73 -6.03 -12.22
CA GLY A 110 2.75 -7.11 -12.40
C GLY A 110 1.91 -7.41 -11.15
N ASP A 111 2.45 -7.20 -9.95
CA ASP A 111 1.70 -7.36 -8.71
C ASP A 111 0.69 -6.22 -8.50
N VAL A 112 1.10 -4.99 -8.83
CA VAL A 112 0.20 -3.82 -8.82
C VAL A 112 -0.90 -3.99 -9.87
N LEU A 113 -0.55 -4.41 -11.09
CA LEU A 113 -1.52 -4.73 -12.14
C LEU A 113 -2.52 -5.80 -11.67
N SER A 114 -2.03 -6.91 -11.11
CA SER A 114 -2.89 -7.97 -10.58
C SER A 114 -3.84 -7.46 -9.49
N PHE A 115 -3.38 -6.58 -8.60
CA PHE A 115 -4.22 -5.97 -7.57
C PHE A 115 -5.34 -5.11 -8.17
N LEU A 116 -5.02 -4.29 -9.18
CA LEU A 116 -6.00 -3.44 -9.87
C LEU A 116 -7.02 -4.28 -10.64
N ASP A 117 -6.58 -5.31 -11.36
CA ASP A 117 -7.46 -6.25 -12.09
C ASP A 117 -8.41 -6.99 -11.15
N ASP A 118 -7.92 -7.44 -9.99
CA ASP A 118 -8.77 -8.05 -8.96
C ASP A 118 -9.78 -7.04 -8.38
N GLY A 119 -9.40 -5.77 -8.27
CA GLY A 119 -10.30 -4.67 -7.92
C GLY A 119 -11.42 -4.49 -8.94
N VAL A 120 -11.08 -4.46 -10.24
CA VAL A 120 -12.05 -4.39 -11.35
C VAL A 120 -13.04 -5.55 -11.28
N ARG A 121 -12.56 -6.78 -11.13
CA ARG A 121 -13.42 -7.99 -11.01
C ARG A 121 -14.34 -7.94 -9.81
N THR A 122 -13.86 -7.40 -8.69
CA THR A 122 -14.67 -7.23 -7.48
C THR A 122 -15.81 -6.24 -7.73
N LEU A 123 -15.53 -5.13 -8.42
CA LEU A 123 -16.55 -4.15 -8.81
C LEU A 123 -17.51 -4.73 -9.85
N GLU A 124 -17.07 -5.59 -10.77
CA GLU A 124 -17.97 -6.29 -11.70
C GLU A 124 -18.96 -7.21 -11.00
N ALA A 125 -18.49 -7.96 -9.99
CA ALA A 125 -19.36 -8.79 -9.16
C ALA A 125 -20.37 -7.94 -8.39
N ALA A 126 -19.92 -6.84 -7.77
CA ALA A 126 -20.79 -5.90 -7.06
C ALA A 126 -21.82 -5.24 -7.98
N GLU A 127 -21.44 -4.84 -9.21
CA GLU A 127 -22.34 -4.32 -10.24
C GLU A 127 -23.38 -5.37 -10.64
N GLY A 128 -22.98 -6.65 -10.74
CA GLY A 128 -23.88 -7.78 -10.98
C GLY A 128 -24.96 -7.90 -9.91
N LEU A 129 -24.56 -7.86 -8.63
CA LEU A 129 -25.49 -7.94 -7.50
C LEU A 129 -26.45 -6.74 -7.45
N ALA A 130 -25.94 -5.51 -7.60
CA ALA A 130 -26.77 -4.31 -7.63
C ALA A 130 -27.85 -4.36 -8.73
N ARG A 131 -27.51 -4.91 -9.91
CA ARG A 131 -28.50 -5.10 -10.99
C ARG A 131 -29.57 -6.12 -10.65
N VAL A 132 -29.20 -7.22 -9.98
CA VAL A 132 -30.17 -8.24 -9.54
C VAL A 132 -31.13 -7.67 -8.50
N ASP A 133 -30.62 -6.83 -7.60
CA ASP A 133 -31.40 -6.21 -6.53
C ASP A 133 -32.23 -5.00 -7.01
N GLY A 134 -32.10 -4.58 -8.28
CA GLY A 134 -32.82 -3.42 -8.84
C GLY A 134 -32.22 -2.06 -8.45
N GLU A 135 -31.04 -2.04 -7.86
CA GLU A 135 -30.33 -0.86 -7.36
C GLU A 135 -29.58 -0.15 -8.49
N SER A 136 -30.33 0.44 -9.43
CA SER A 136 -29.79 1.04 -10.67
C SER A 136 -28.76 2.16 -10.43
N GLU A 137 -29.04 3.08 -9.50
CA GLU A 137 -28.12 4.18 -9.16
C GLU A 137 -26.76 3.64 -8.64
N LYS A 138 -26.82 2.62 -7.78
CA LYS A 138 -25.63 1.98 -7.21
C LYS A 138 -24.86 1.19 -8.25
N SER A 139 -25.55 0.52 -9.18
CA SER A 139 -24.91 -0.13 -10.33
C SER A 139 -24.15 0.86 -11.20
N ASP A 140 -24.71 2.04 -11.44
CA ASP A 140 -24.06 3.09 -12.24
C ASP A 140 -22.86 3.70 -11.52
N GLU A 141 -22.94 3.90 -10.20
CA GLU A 141 -21.81 4.33 -9.36
C GLU A 141 -20.65 3.33 -9.45
N ILE A 142 -20.93 2.04 -9.22
CA ILE A 142 -19.92 0.96 -9.29
C ILE A 142 -19.28 0.90 -10.68
N ARG A 143 -20.07 1.09 -11.74
CA ARG A 143 -19.56 1.08 -13.12
C ARG A 143 -18.55 2.21 -13.35
N ARG A 144 -18.78 3.40 -12.80
CA ARG A 144 -17.85 4.54 -12.92
C ARG A 144 -16.53 4.24 -12.21
N GLU A 145 -16.58 3.73 -10.98
CA GLU A 145 -15.37 3.36 -10.25
C GLU A 145 -14.59 2.26 -10.98
N LYS A 146 -15.29 1.27 -11.52
CA LYS A 146 -14.67 0.21 -12.34
C LYS A 146 -13.91 0.79 -13.53
N GLN A 147 -14.50 1.76 -14.23
CA GLN A 147 -13.85 2.43 -15.36
C GLN A 147 -12.64 3.23 -14.92
N ASN A 148 -12.65 3.85 -13.74
CA ASN A 148 -11.49 4.55 -13.19
C ASN A 148 -10.32 3.59 -12.94
N LEU A 149 -10.61 2.39 -12.40
CA LEU A 149 -9.59 1.37 -12.13
C LEU A 149 -9.05 0.69 -13.41
N ALA A 150 -9.81 0.65 -14.50
CA ALA A 150 -9.47 -0.07 -15.73
C ALA A 150 -8.74 0.76 -16.82
N ARG A 151 -8.60 2.08 -16.64
CA ARG A 151 -7.94 3.06 -17.55
C ARG A 151 -6.52 2.78 -18.04
#